data_AF-A0A9D7EJU5-F1
#
_entry.id   AF-A0A9D7EJU5-F1
#
_cell.length_a   1.000
_cell.length_b   1.000
_cell.length_c   1.000
_cell.angle_alpha   90.00
_cell.angle_beta   90.00
_cell.angle_gamma   90.00
#
_symmetry.space_group_name_H-M   'P 1'
#
loop_
_entity.id
_entity.type
_entity.pdbx_description
1 polymer ?
#
loop_
_entity_poly.entity_id
_entity_poly.type
_entity_poly.pdbx_seq_one_letter_code
_entity_poly.pdbx_strand_id
1 'polypeptide(L)'
;MKLHFLVVCAGLLVCELAGAAVPNLVNYQGRLTDGSGITVPDGNYSVMFSIYSVPDGGIAVWSETQNVTTTNGIFAVLLGSVNPFTSNAFSDTSRYLGIKIGDAPEELPRNRLVSVPFAISAGSSGGWVDDGANVHLASPSDRVGIGISSPPVAPLHIHDPINSINGSRVQLTQESSGAGTFDGFSMIYGSGNAFLWQYEPGAMILGTSNTERMRFDALGRAGIGTALPQSPLVVQGSSNWGVLEVVGSAVNSEASIAFRPVNRNKGDSLTWILGVNNNAGIVGAFSLYRPNGLGNGSQAITVLTNGHVGIGTPVPLGALDVSSTTGALIVPRMTTAQRDALSTMDGMIIYNTTTNQFNFRENGAWVAK
;
A
#
# COMPACT_ATOMS: atom_id res chain seq x y z
N MET A 1 19.91 55.69 -29.38
CA MET A 1 19.39 54.58 -28.56
C MET A 1 19.02 53.44 -29.50
N LYS A 2 19.86 52.39 -29.58
CA LYS A 2 19.55 51.12 -30.25
C LYS A 2 20.21 50.00 -29.42
N LEU A 3 19.38 49.23 -28.74
CA LEU A 3 19.75 48.11 -27.88
C LEU A 3 19.80 46.86 -28.76
N HIS A 4 20.97 46.23 -28.90
CA HIS A 4 21.11 44.94 -29.57
C HIS A 4 21.03 43.83 -28.52
N PHE A 5 19.94 43.06 -28.56
CA PHE A 5 19.80 41.84 -27.75
C PHE A 5 20.57 40.70 -28.41
N LEU A 6 21.63 40.23 -27.76
CA LEU A 6 22.27 38.96 -28.09
C LEU A 6 21.47 37.84 -27.41
N VAL A 7 20.66 37.12 -28.17
CA VAL A 7 20.01 35.89 -27.71
C VAL A 7 21.04 34.77 -27.80
N VAL A 8 21.60 34.38 -26.66
CA VAL A 8 22.34 33.12 -26.54
C VAL A 8 21.31 32.00 -26.49
N CYS A 9 21.11 31.30 -27.60
CA CYS A 9 20.41 30.02 -27.60
C CYS A 9 21.27 29.03 -26.81
N ALA A 10 20.88 28.75 -25.57
CA ALA A 10 21.35 27.58 -24.85
C ALA A 10 20.82 26.34 -25.58
N GLY A 11 21.65 25.74 -26.42
CA GLY A 11 21.36 24.46 -27.05
C GLY A 11 21.19 23.40 -25.96
N LEU A 12 19.96 22.93 -25.80
CA LEU A 12 19.64 21.77 -24.99
C LEU A 12 20.35 20.57 -25.63
N LEU A 13 21.44 20.11 -25.01
CA LEU A 13 22.12 18.89 -25.41
C LEU A 13 21.23 17.72 -24.96
N VAL A 14 20.30 17.31 -25.83
CA VAL A 14 19.56 16.07 -25.64
C VAL A 14 20.57 14.95 -25.87
N CYS A 15 21.12 14.42 -24.77
CA CYS A 15 21.83 13.17 -24.78
C CYS A 15 20.78 12.08 -25.02
N GLU A 16 20.56 11.71 -26.28
CA GLU A 16 19.79 10.51 -26.60
C GLU A 16 20.58 9.32 -26.05
N LEU A 17 19.99 8.58 -25.12
CA LEU A 17 20.45 7.22 -24.82
C LEU A 17 20.26 6.39 -26.08
N ALA A 18 21.26 6.38 -26.94
CA ALA A 18 21.42 5.33 -27.93
C ALA A 18 21.78 4.05 -27.15
N GLY A 19 20.76 3.29 -26.76
CA GLY A 19 20.96 1.91 -26.32
C GLY A 19 21.70 1.18 -27.44
N ALA A 20 22.74 0.42 -27.09
CA ALA A 20 23.42 -0.43 -28.06
C ALA A 20 22.42 -1.47 -28.59
N ALA A 21 21.75 -1.16 -29.70
CA ALA A 21 20.88 -2.10 -30.37
C ALA A 21 21.76 -3.24 -30.91
N VAL A 22 21.40 -4.49 -30.58
CA VAL A 22 22.03 -5.66 -31.20
C VAL A 22 21.81 -5.53 -32.70
N PRO A 23 22.87 -5.47 -33.54
CA PRO A 23 22.68 -5.36 -34.98
C PRO A 23 21.84 -6.53 -35.48
N ASN A 24 20.70 -6.22 -36.09
CA ASN A 24 19.83 -7.22 -36.70
C ASN A 24 20.40 -7.65 -38.07
N LEU A 25 21.64 -8.12 -38.05
CA LEU A 25 22.45 -8.48 -39.20
C LEU A 25 23.10 -9.84 -38.97
N VAL A 26 23.21 -10.65 -40.03
CA VAL A 26 23.86 -11.96 -39.97
C VAL A 26 25.08 -11.95 -40.87
N ASN A 27 26.25 -12.22 -40.31
CA ASN A 27 27.45 -12.46 -41.12
C ASN A 27 27.26 -13.73 -41.96
N TYR A 28 27.52 -13.63 -43.26
CA TYR A 28 27.55 -14.78 -44.15
C TYR A 28 28.79 -14.73 -45.05
N GLN A 29 29.45 -15.87 -45.22
CA GLN A 29 30.60 -16.02 -46.10
C GLN A 29 30.40 -17.21 -47.02
N GLY A 30 30.86 -17.08 -48.25
CA GLY A 30 30.73 -18.12 -49.25
C GLY A 30 31.89 -18.12 -50.23
N ARG A 31 32.02 -19.21 -50.98
CA ARG A 31 32.95 -19.34 -52.10
C ARG A 31 32.14 -19.61 -53.36
N LEU A 32 32.27 -18.74 -54.35
CA LEU A 32 31.66 -18.88 -55.66
C LEU A 32 32.61 -19.63 -56.59
N THR A 33 32.07 -20.67 -57.23
CA THR A 33 32.74 -21.46 -58.26
C THR A 33 31.90 -21.51 -59.52
N ASP A 34 32.53 -21.74 -60.67
CA ASP A 34 31.85 -22.09 -61.90
C ASP A 34 31.32 -23.54 -61.87
N GLY A 35 30.64 -23.96 -62.94
CA GLY A 35 30.12 -25.32 -63.08
C GLY A 35 31.20 -26.42 -63.18
N SER A 36 32.48 -26.06 -63.24
CA SER A 36 33.63 -26.97 -63.20
C SER A 36 34.30 -27.00 -61.81
N GLY A 37 33.78 -26.24 -60.84
CA GLY A 37 34.32 -26.13 -59.48
C GLY A 37 35.51 -25.18 -59.35
N ILE A 38 35.87 -24.43 -60.39
CA ILE A 38 36.93 -23.42 -60.35
C ILE A 38 36.36 -22.12 -59.80
N THR A 39 37.12 -21.41 -58.96
CA THR A 39 36.66 -20.12 -58.41
C THR A 39 36.40 -19.12 -59.51
N VAL A 40 35.30 -18.39 -59.37
CA VAL A 40 34.99 -17.28 -60.27
C VAL A 40 36.07 -16.19 -60.17
N PRO A 41 36.35 -15.44 -61.24
CA PRO A 41 37.28 -14.30 -61.20
C PRO A 41 36.87 -13.25 -60.16
N ASP A 42 37.84 -12.51 -59.65
CA ASP A 42 37.60 -11.38 -58.76
C ASP A 42 36.72 -10.34 -59.46
N GLY A 43 35.65 -9.94 -58.79
CA GLY A 43 34.65 -9.05 -59.38
C GLY A 43 33.40 -8.93 -58.54
N ASN A 44 32.41 -8.21 -59.07
CA ASN A 44 31.12 -8.04 -58.43
C ASN A 44 30.10 -9.02 -59.04
N TYR A 45 29.44 -9.79 -58.18
CA TYR A 45 28.41 -10.73 -58.56
C TYR A 45 27.11 -10.36 -57.86
N SER A 46 26.00 -10.31 -58.60
CA SER A 46 24.69 -10.12 -58.00
C SER A 46 24.22 -11.43 -57.38
N VAL A 47 24.03 -11.45 -56.07
CA VAL A 47 23.62 -12.63 -55.31
C VAL A 47 22.35 -12.28 -54.54
N MET A 48 21.30 -13.06 -54.79
CA MET A 48 20.06 -13.00 -54.02
C MET A 48 20.10 -14.04 -52.91
N PHE A 49 19.93 -13.57 -51.68
CA PHE A 49 19.80 -14.38 -50.48
C PHE A 49 18.33 -14.44 -50.09
N SER A 50 17.82 -15.63 -49.80
CA SER A 50 16.43 -15.82 -49.40
C SER A 50 16.34 -16.78 -48.22
N ILE A 51 15.47 -16.48 -47.26
CA ILE A 51 15.15 -17.38 -46.14
C ILE A 51 13.82 -18.05 -46.42
N TYR A 52 13.75 -19.37 -46.22
CA TYR A 52 12.56 -20.18 -46.43
C TYR A 52 12.24 -21.03 -45.20
N SER A 53 10.99 -21.47 -45.08
CA SER A 53 10.55 -22.44 -44.08
C SER A 53 10.75 -23.90 -44.51
N VAL A 54 11.07 -24.14 -45.79
CA VAL A 54 11.21 -25.48 -46.40
C VAL A 54 12.52 -25.61 -47.19
N PRO A 55 13.11 -26.82 -47.28
CA PRO A 55 14.38 -27.06 -47.96
C PRO A 55 14.34 -26.91 -49.49
N ASP A 56 13.15 -27.03 -50.11
CA ASP A 56 12.90 -26.85 -51.54
C ASP A 56 11.46 -26.32 -51.77
N GLY A 57 11.23 -25.58 -52.85
CA GLY A 57 9.96 -24.93 -53.16
C GLY A 57 9.57 -23.85 -52.15
N GLY A 58 8.27 -23.58 -51.99
CA GLY A 58 7.75 -22.60 -51.03
C GLY A 58 8.05 -21.14 -51.39
N ILE A 59 7.52 -20.23 -50.57
CA ILE A 59 7.71 -18.77 -50.72
C ILE A 59 8.78 -18.32 -49.72
N ALA A 60 9.67 -17.42 -50.15
CA ALA A 60 10.66 -16.82 -49.27
C ALA A 60 9.97 -15.99 -48.17
N VAL A 61 10.31 -16.23 -46.90
CA VAL A 61 9.84 -15.41 -45.77
C VAL A 61 10.58 -14.08 -45.67
N TRP A 62 11.77 -14.02 -46.27
CA TRP A 62 12.60 -12.83 -46.38
C TRP A 62 13.57 -13.03 -47.55
N SER A 63 13.90 -11.95 -48.26
CA SER A 63 14.92 -11.97 -49.31
C SER A 63 15.60 -10.61 -49.45
N GLU A 64 16.84 -10.62 -49.89
CA GLU A 64 17.53 -9.43 -50.37
C GLU A 64 18.51 -9.77 -51.49
N THR A 65 18.83 -8.79 -52.32
CA THR A 65 19.85 -8.93 -53.37
C THR A 65 21.01 -8.00 -53.06
N GLN A 66 22.22 -8.55 -53.01
CA GLN A 66 23.45 -7.80 -52.79
C GLN A 66 24.40 -7.99 -53.98
N ASN A 67 25.13 -6.95 -54.34
CA ASN A 67 26.29 -7.07 -55.23
C ASN A 67 27.51 -7.39 -54.38
N VAL A 68 27.92 -8.66 -54.38
CA VAL A 68 29.03 -9.16 -53.55
C VAL A 68 30.33 -9.08 -54.33
N THR A 69 31.38 -8.56 -53.70
CA THR A 69 32.73 -8.55 -54.27
C THR A 69 33.46 -9.84 -53.88
N THR A 70 33.99 -10.56 -54.85
CA THR A 70 34.81 -11.75 -54.62
C THR A 70 36.31 -11.46 -54.67
N THR A 71 37.06 -12.13 -53.79
CA THR A 71 38.52 -12.23 -53.85
C THR A 71 38.92 -13.69 -53.78
N ASN A 72 39.56 -14.23 -54.82
CA ASN A 72 39.76 -15.66 -55.06
C ASN A 72 38.46 -16.47 -54.93
N GLY A 73 37.36 -15.91 -55.45
CA GLY A 73 36.03 -16.49 -55.35
C GLY A 73 35.38 -16.44 -53.96
N ILE A 74 36.04 -15.92 -52.91
CA ILE A 74 35.47 -15.80 -51.56
C ILE A 74 34.77 -14.45 -51.41
N PHE A 75 33.59 -14.42 -50.79
CA PHE A 75 32.89 -13.19 -50.40
C PHE A 75 32.45 -13.25 -48.93
N ALA A 76 32.24 -12.08 -48.34
CA ALA A 76 31.64 -11.89 -47.02
C ALA A 76 30.60 -10.78 -47.10
N VAL A 77 29.42 -11.01 -46.51
CA VAL A 77 28.31 -10.05 -46.48
C VAL A 77 27.64 -10.01 -45.12
N LEU A 78 26.95 -8.90 -44.86
CA LEU A 78 26.01 -8.77 -43.76
C LEU A 78 24.60 -8.89 -44.31
N LEU A 79 23.96 -10.01 -44.03
CA LEU A 79 22.56 -10.21 -44.38
C LEU A 79 21.67 -9.30 -43.53
N GLY A 80 20.63 -8.73 -44.13
CA GLY A 80 19.74 -7.75 -43.48
C GLY A 80 20.18 -6.30 -43.67
N SER A 81 21.31 -6.06 -44.38
CA SER A 81 21.84 -4.72 -44.59
C SER A 81 21.14 -3.96 -45.73
N VAL A 82 20.55 -4.68 -46.69
CA VAL A 82 19.77 -4.09 -47.79
C VAL A 82 18.29 -4.16 -47.47
N ASN A 83 17.80 -5.33 -47.05
CA ASN A 83 16.43 -5.50 -46.57
C ASN A 83 16.46 -5.97 -45.10
N PRO A 84 16.21 -5.10 -44.11
CA PRO A 84 16.23 -5.48 -42.69
C PRO A 84 15.38 -6.72 -42.38
N PHE A 85 15.87 -7.60 -41.51
CA PHE A 85 15.07 -8.76 -41.10
C PHE A 85 13.82 -8.33 -40.34
N THR A 86 12.70 -8.99 -40.64
CA THR A 86 11.49 -8.91 -39.83
C THR A 86 11.54 -9.97 -38.71
N SER A 87 10.69 -9.83 -37.70
CA SER A 87 10.60 -10.80 -36.59
C SER A 87 10.35 -12.25 -37.06
N ASN A 88 9.69 -12.44 -38.22
CA ASN A 88 9.37 -13.76 -38.77
C ASN A 88 10.56 -14.49 -39.45
N ALA A 89 11.64 -13.76 -39.76
CA ALA A 89 12.81 -14.34 -40.44
C ALA A 89 13.44 -15.49 -39.63
N PHE A 90 13.38 -15.41 -38.29
CA PHE A 90 14.01 -16.37 -37.37
C PHE A 90 13.11 -16.88 -36.25
N SER A 91 11.80 -16.61 -36.28
CA SER A 91 10.87 -16.97 -35.19
C SER A 91 10.45 -18.44 -35.15
N ASP A 92 10.91 -19.26 -36.09
CA ASP A 92 10.52 -20.67 -36.23
C ASP A 92 11.76 -21.57 -36.17
N THR A 93 11.54 -22.81 -35.74
CA THR A 93 12.56 -23.82 -35.48
C THR A 93 13.25 -24.35 -36.74
N SER A 94 12.67 -24.10 -37.93
CA SER A 94 13.24 -24.52 -39.21
C SER A 94 13.27 -23.36 -40.20
N ARG A 95 14.50 -22.94 -40.54
CA ARG A 95 14.79 -21.93 -41.55
C ARG A 95 15.93 -22.38 -42.44
N TYR A 96 15.84 -22.05 -43.73
CA TYR A 96 16.80 -22.45 -44.76
C TYR A 96 17.23 -21.22 -45.58
N LEU A 97 18.53 -21.04 -45.77
CA LEU A 97 19.11 -20.02 -46.62
C LEU A 97 19.28 -20.56 -48.04
N GLY A 98 18.53 -19.97 -48.98
CA GLY A 98 18.69 -20.13 -50.41
C GLY A 98 19.56 -19.04 -51.01
N ILE A 99 20.30 -19.41 -52.05
CA ILE A 99 21.29 -18.55 -52.71
C ILE A 99 21.07 -18.67 -54.21
N LYS A 100 20.89 -17.54 -54.88
CA LYS A 100 20.75 -17.45 -56.34
C LYS A 100 21.75 -16.44 -56.89
N ILE A 101 22.52 -16.84 -57.89
CA ILE A 101 23.57 -15.99 -58.49
C ILE A 101 23.11 -15.53 -59.87
N GLY A 102 22.90 -14.21 -60.02
CA GLY A 102 22.35 -13.63 -61.25
C GLY A 102 21.06 -14.32 -61.69
N ASP A 103 21.02 -14.77 -62.94
CA ASP A 103 19.88 -15.44 -63.55
C ASP A 103 19.91 -16.98 -63.45
N ALA A 104 20.92 -17.56 -62.79
CA ALA A 104 21.00 -19.00 -62.60
C ALA A 104 19.83 -19.53 -61.74
N PRO A 105 19.47 -20.82 -61.83
CA PRO A 105 18.59 -21.46 -60.86
C PRO A 105 19.11 -21.28 -59.42
N GLU A 106 18.21 -21.27 -58.43
CA GLU A 106 18.61 -21.24 -57.02
C GLU A 106 19.34 -22.53 -56.64
N GLU A 107 20.41 -22.42 -55.87
CA GLU A 107 21.22 -23.56 -55.43
C GLU A 107 20.42 -24.45 -54.47
N LEU A 108 20.35 -25.76 -54.79
CA LEU A 108 19.68 -26.77 -53.98
C LEU A 108 20.67 -27.89 -53.57
N PRO A 109 20.53 -28.47 -52.36
CA PRO A 109 19.56 -28.13 -51.32
C PRO A 109 19.92 -26.84 -50.59
N ARG A 110 18.89 -26.11 -50.09
CA ARG A 110 19.09 -24.89 -49.30
C ARG A 110 19.80 -25.20 -47.98
N ASN A 111 20.65 -24.29 -47.52
CA ASN A 111 21.43 -24.46 -46.30
C ASN A 111 20.54 -24.25 -45.06
N ARG A 112 20.38 -25.27 -44.22
CA ARG A 112 19.62 -25.13 -42.96
C ARG A 112 20.36 -24.17 -42.01
N LEU A 113 19.66 -23.16 -41.51
CA LEU A 113 20.16 -22.27 -40.48
C LEU A 113 20.09 -22.99 -39.11
N VAL A 114 21.17 -22.90 -38.35
CA VAL A 114 21.32 -23.51 -37.02
C VAL A 114 21.91 -22.51 -36.03
N SER A 115 21.68 -22.73 -34.74
CA SER A 115 22.22 -21.89 -33.67
C SER A 115 23.75 -22.00 -33.58
N VAL A 116 24.41 -20.89 -33.24
CA VAL A 116 25.83 -20.90 -32.83
C VAL A 116 25.95 -21.40 -31.37
N PRO A 117 27.06 -22.05 -30.95
CA PRO A 117 27.16 -22.73 -29.67
C PRO A 117 26.75 -21.90 -28.43
N PHE A 118 27.20 -20.64 -28.33
CA PHE A 118 26.81 -19.77 -27.22
C PHE A 118 25.34 -19.32 -27.25
N ALA A 119 24.73 -19.26 -28.44
CA ALA A 119 23.31 -18.92 -28.58
C ALA A 119 22.38 -20.07 -28.14
N ILE A 120 22.86 -21.31 -28.12
CA ILE A 120 22.10 -22.45 -27.59
C ILE A 120 21.75 -22.22 -26.11
N SER A 121 22.73 -21.75 -25.31
CA SER A 121 22.52 -21.47 -23.89
C SER A 121 21.56 -20.31 -23.63
N ALA A 122 21.39 -19.38 -24.58
CA ALA A 122 20.47 -18.27 -24.47
C ALA A 122 19.00 -18.70 -24.57
N GLY A 123 18.70 -19.81 -25.27
CA GLY A 123 17.34 -20.35 -25.36
C GLY A 123 16.85 -21.08 -24.08
N SER A 124 17.74 -21.32 -23.12
CA SER A 124 17.46 -22.11 -21.91
C SER A 124 17.30 -21.30 -20.63
N SER A 125 17.49 -19.98 -20.66
CA SER A 125 17.32 -19.12 -19.48
C SER A 125 15.87 -18.66 -19.33
N GLY A 126 14.96 -19.62 -19.17
CA GLY A 126 13.52 -19.38 -18.96
C GLY A 126 13.15 -19.49 -17.50
N GLY A 127 12.28 -18.58 -17.06
CA GLY A 127 11.64 -18.62 -15.74
C GLY A 127 10.41 -17.73 -15.74
N TRP A 128 10.51 -16.57 -16.40
CA TRP A 128 9.40 -15.70 -16.75
C TRP A 128 8.98 -15.90 -18.21
N VAL A 129 7.67 -15.98 -18.44
CA VAL A 129 7.00 -16.00 -19.74
C VAL A 129 6.24 -14.68 -19.87
N ASP A 130 6.37 -14.02 -21.01
CA ASP A 130 5.52 -12.90 -21.43
C ASP A 130 4.64 -13.39 -22.59
N ASP A 131 3.35 -13.54 -22.37
CA ASP A 131 2.38 -13.96 -23.39
C ASP A 131 1.70 -12.78 -24.10
N GLY A 132 2.21 -11.56 -23.87
CA GLY A 132 1.68 -10.29 -24.37
C GLY A 132 0.60 -9.68 -23.48
N ALA A 133 -0.12 -10.49 -22.70
CA ALA A 133 -1.12 -10.01 -21.75
C ALA A 133 -0.62 -10.05 -20.29
N ASN A 134 0.21 -11.04 -19.97
CA ASN A 134 0.70 -11.32 -18.63
C ASN A 134 2.19 -11.67 -18.65
N VAL A 135 2.89 -11.28 -17.59
CA VAL A 135 4.22 -11.79 -17.26
C VAL A 135 4.08 -12.72 -16.06
N HIS A 136 4.46 -13.99 -16.22
CA HIS A 136 4.24 -15.03 -15.22
C HIS A 136 5.32 -16.11 -15.25
N LEU A 137 5.37 -16.97 -14.24
CA LEU A 137 6.33 -18.07 -14.23
C LEU A 137 5.92 -19.18 -15.21
N ALA A 138 6.91 -19.78 -15.87
CA ALA A 138 6.69 -20.83 -16.88
C ALA A 138 5.99 -22.08 -16.32
N SER A 139 6.30 -22.45 -15.07
CA SER A 139 5.62 -23.53 -14.37
C SER A 139 4.81 -22.99 -13.17
N PRO A 140 3.57 -23.46 -12.96
CA PRO A 140 2.77 -23.05 -11.80
C PRO A 140 3.34 -23.52 -10.45
N SER A 141 4.31 -24.44 -10.46
CA SER A 141 5.03 -24.87 -9.25
C SER A 141 6.18 -23.94 -8.86
N ASP A 142 6.60 -23.06 -9.77
CA ASP A 142 7.75 -22.19 -9.55
C ASP A 142 7.41 -21.09 -8.53
N ARG A 143 8.45 -20.54 -7.91
CA ARG A 143 8.34 -19.50 -6.87
C ARG A 143 9.37 -18.41 -7.11
N VAL A 144 9.03 -17.20 -6.72
CA VAL A 144 9.94 -16.04 -6.78
C VAL A 144 10.58 -15.82 -5.41
N GLY A 145 11.90 -16.02 -5.33
CA GLY A 145 12.71 -15.64 -4.19
C GLY A 145 13.46 -14.35 -4.48
N ILE A 146 13.33 -13.35 -3.61
CA ILE A 146 14.10 -12.10 -3.67
C ILE A 146 14.95 -12.02 -2.41
N GLY A 147 16.27 -11.98 -2.57
CA GLY A 147 17.22 -11.89 -1.45
C GLY A 147 17.37 -13.18 -0.63
N ILE A 148 16.80 -14.30 -1.08
CA ILE A 148 16.92 -15.62 -0.43
C ILE A 148 17.57 -16.65 -1.35
N SER A 149 18.50 -17.44 -0.79
CA SER A 149 19.16 -18.56 -1.49
C SER A 149 18.57 -19.92 -1.16
N SER A 150 17.93 -20.08 0.00
CA SER A 150 17.10 -21.24 0.31
C SER A 150 15.83 -21.24 -0.55
N PRO A 151 15.27 -22.42 -0.88
CA PRO A 151 14.02 -22.50 -1.63
C PRO A 151 12.93 -21.63 -0.97
N PRO A 152 12.30 -20.70 -1.71
CA PRO A 152 11.18 -19.91 -1.21
C PRO A 152 10.08 -20.80 -0.65
N VAL A 153 9.52 -20.48 0.51
CA VAL A 153 8.43 -21.24 1.14
C VAL A 153 7.04 -20.81 0.68
N ALA A 154 6.95 -19.66 0.00
CA ALA A 154 5.74 -19.07 -0.54
C ALA A 154 5.92 -18.74 -2.04
N PRO A 155 4.83 -18.56 -2.82
CA PRO A 155 4.92 -18.19 -4.24
C PRO A 155 5.77 -16.94 -4.51
N LEU A 156 5.72 -15.95 -3.60
CA LEU A 156 6.65 -14.83 -3.54
C LEU A 156 7.24 -14.76 -2.13
N HIS A 157 8.57 -14.82 -2.01
CA HIS A 157 9.30 -14.67 -0.76
C HIS A 157 10.33 -13.54 -0.92
N ILE A 158 10.14 -12.45 -0.20
CA ILE A 158 11.09 -11.35 -0.11
C ILE A 158 11.81 -11.45 1.22
N HIS A 159 13.13 -11.56 1.19
CA HIS A 159 13.98 -11.72 2.36
C HIS A 159 15.10 -10.68 2.31
N ASP A 160 15.29 -9.97 3.42
CA ASP A 160 16.49 -9.17 3.64
C ASP A 160 17.48 -10.00 4.46
N PRO A 161 18.62 -10.44 3.88
CA PRO A 161 19.59 -11.27 4.58
C PRO A 161 20.37 -10.49 5.66
N ILE A 162 20.19 -9.17 5.73
CA ILE A 162 20.84 -8.30 6.70
C ILE A 162 19.73 -7.74 7.60
N ASN A 163 19.88 -7.82 8.93
CA ASN A 163 18.88 -7.33 9.90
C ASN A 163 18.81 -5.79 9.93
N SER A 164 18.48 -5.18 8.79
CA SER A 164 18.38 -3.74 8.59
C SER A 164 17.05 -3.21 9.12
N ILE A 165 17.06 -1.95 9.56
CA ILE A 165 15.84 -1.18 9.86
C ILE A 165 14.99 -0.95 8.61
N ASN A 166 15.60 -1.01 7.42
CA ASN A 166 14.92 -0.86 6.14
C ASN A 166 14.25 -2.16 5.66
N GLY A 167 14.73 -3.32 6.13
CA GLY A 167 14.13 -4.63 5.99
C GLY A 167 13.74 -5.09 4.59
N SER A 168 13.11 -6.26 4.51
CA SER A 168 12.41 -6.71 3.31
C SER A 168 11.15 -5.89 3.11
N ARG A 169 10.88 -5.43 1.88
CA ARG A 169 9.71 -4.59 1.61
C ARG A 169 9.07 -4.83 0.24
N VAL A 170 7.79 -4.46 0.16
CA VAL A 170 7.11 -4.11 -1.08
C VAL A 170 6.86 -2.62 -1.03
N GLN A 171 7.39 -1.88 -2.01
CA GLN A 171 7.31 -0.42 -2.07
C GLN A 171 6.58 0.01 -3.34
N LEU A 172 5.60 0.90 -3.17
CA LEU A 172 4.81 1.49 -4.23
C LEU A 172 5.10 2.98 -4.28
N THR A 173 5.61 3.44 -5.41
CA THR A 173 5.91 4.84 -5.67
C THR A 173 5.28 5.30 -6.98
N GLN A 174 5.21 6.61 -7.15
CA GLN A 174 4.83 7.28 -8.39
C GLN A 174 5.75 8.47 -8.63
N GLU A 175 5.66 9.11 -9.80
CA GLU A 175 6.55 10.24 -10.14
C GLU A 175 6.57 11.34 -9.08
N SER A 176 5.41 11.65 -8.48
CA SER A 176 5.31 12.70 -7.46
C SER A 176 5.88 12.32 -6.09
N SER A 177 6.02 11.03 -5.78
CA SER A 177 6.63 10.58 -4.52
C SER A 177 8.15 10.47 -4.63
N GLY A 178 8.71 10.31 -5.84
CA GLY A 178 10.09 9.88 -6.01
C GLY A 178 10.24 8.35 -5.90
N ALA A 179 11.48 7.86 -5.88
CA ALA A 179 11.82 6.43 -5.89
C ALA A 179 12.94 6.06 -4.88
N GLY A 180 13.19 6.92 -3.90
CA GLY A 180 14.13 6.70 -2.80
C GLY A 180 13.58 5.78 -1.71
N THR A 181 14.37 5.59 -0.65
CA THR A 181 14.05 4.66 0.45
C THR A 181 12.90 5.11 1.35
N PHE A 182 12.51 6.37 1.28
CA PHE A 182 11.48 7.02 2.10
C PHE A 182 10.42 7.69 1.24
N ASP A 183 10.13 7.10 0.09
CA ASP A 183 9.15 7.64 -0.87
C ASP A 183 7.97 6.66 -0.98
N GLY A 184 6.76 7.19 -1.13
CA GLY A 184 5.56 6.42 -1.39
C GLY A 184 5.08 5.55 -0.21
N PHE A 185 4.40 4.44 -0.53
CA PHE A 185 3.84 3.51 0.44
C PHE A 185 4.65 2.21 0.50
N SER A 186 4.94 1.72 1.70
CA SER A 186 5.71 0.50 1.91
C SER A 186 5.07 -0.45 2.92
N MET A 187 5.08 -1.74 2.58
CA MET A 187 4.90 -2.84 3.54
C MET A 187 6.28 -3.38 3.90
N ILE A 188 6.68 -3.32 5.17
CA ILE A 188 8.06 -3.58 5.60
C ILE A 188 8.07 -4.62 6.72
N TYR A 189 9.03 -5.53 6.67
CA TYR A 189 9.46 -6.31 7.83
C TYR A 189 10.94 -6.08 8.08
N GLY A 190 11.29 -5.50 9.23
CA GLY A 190 12.65 -5.07 9.56
C GLY A 190 12.87 -4.99 11.07
N SER A 191 14.07 -5.38 11.52
CA SER A 191 14.44 -5.42 12.95
C SER A 191 13.40 -6.09 13.87
N GLY A 192 12.71 -7.12 13.38
CA GLY A 192 11.68 -7.86 14.13
C GLY A 192 10.28 -7.20 14.18
N ASN A 193 10.07 -6.11 13.44
CA ASN A 193 8.81 -5.37 13.42
C ASN A 193 8.19 -5.39 12.02
N ALA A 194 6.86 -5.34 11.95
CA ALA A 194 6.09 -5.19 10.72
C ALA A 194 5.51 -3.78 10.62
N PHE A 195 5.55 -3.18 9.43
CA PHE A 195 5.07 -1.83 9.19
C PHE A 195 4.19 -1.75 7.95
N LEU A 196 3.17 -0.90 8.02
CA LEU A 196 2.54 -0.26 6.86
C LEU A 196 2.89 1.22 6.97
N TRP A 197 3.62 1.75 6.00
CA TRP A 197 4.18 3.09 6.10
C TRP A 197 3.86 3.90 4.86
N GLN A 198 3.17 5.03 5.05
CA GLN A 198 3.02 6.06 4.04
C GLN A 198 4.03 7.16 4.33
N TYR A 199 5.04 7.32 3.48
CA TYR A 199 6.06 8.34 3.66
C TYR A 199 5.62 9.72 3.14
N GLU A 200 4.63 9.74 2.25
CA GLU A 200 4.08 10.98 1.70
C GLU A 200 3.15 11.69 2.69
N PRO A 201 2.95 13.02 2.56
CA PRO A 201 1.99 13.79 3.37
C PRO A 201 0.52 13.49 3.01
N GLY A 202 0.24 12.35 2.36
CA GLY A 202 -1.10 11.87 2.03
C GLY A 202 -1.70 11.04 3.17
N ALA A 203 -3.00 10.79 3.08
CA ALA A 203 -3.68 9.89 4.02
C ALA A 203 -3.37 8.43 3.71
N MET A 204 -3.34 7.59 4.75
CA MET A 204 -3.43 6.13 4.60
C MET A 204 -4.89 5.73 4.75
N ILE A 205 -5.48 5.12 3.71
CA ILE A 205 -6.92 4.91 3.58
C ILE A 205 -7.25 3.42 3.47
N LEU A 206 -8.26 2.97 4.22
CA LEU A 206 -8.85 1.63 4.13
C LEU A 206 -10.29 1.75 3.67
N GLY A 207 -10.63 1.09 2.56
CA GLY A 207 -11.94 1.18 1.93
C GLY A 207 -12.51 -0.18 1.52
N THR A 208 -13.83 -0.26 1.46
CA THR A 208 -14.57 -1.43 0.92
C THR A 208 -15.78 -0.95 0.14
N SER A 209 -16.15 -1.67 -0.93
CA SER A 209 -17.28 -1.30 -1.80
C SER A 209 -17.21 0.15 -2.31
N ASN A 210 -16.02 0.58 -2.77
CA ASN A 210 -15.75 1.94 -3.23
C ASN A 210 -16.09 3.04 -2.20
N THR A 211 -15.99 2.73 -0.91
CA THR A 211 -16.25 3.67 0.19
C THR A 211 -15.10 3.63 1.18
N GLU A 212 -14.59 4.80 1.55
CA GLU A 212 -13.63 4.93 2.64
C GLU A 212 -14.28 4.54 3.98
N ARG A 213 -13.64 3.63 4.71
CA ARG A 213 -14.11 3.13 6.01
C ARG A 213 -13.28 3.67 7.16
N MET A 214 -11.97 3.75 6.96
CA MET A 214 -11.02 4.24 7.96
C MET A 214 -9.88 4.99 7.27
N ARG A 215 -9.33 6.01 7.94
CA ARG A 215 -8.09 6.66 7.53
C ARG A 215 -7.20 7.04 8.70
N PHE A 216 -5.92 7.25 8.37
CA PHE A 216 -5.03 8.17 9.08
C PHE A 216 -4.75 9.35 8.16
N ASP A 217 -5.07 10.57 8.58
CA ASP A 217 -4.81 11.76 7.78
C ASP A 217 -3.36 12.25 7.90
N ALA A 218 -3.01 13.27 7.11
CA ALA A 218 -1.67 13.87 7.07
C ALA A 218 -1.21 14.48 8.40
N LEU A 219 -2.14 14.74 9.32
CA LEU A 219 -1.86 15.28 10.66
C LEU A 219 -1.78 14.16 11.71
N GLY A 220 -1.85 12.89 11.30
CA GLY A 220 -1.80 11.73 12.18
C GLY A 220 -3.10 11.44 12.92
N ARG A 221 -4.23 12.00 12.49
CA ARG A 221 -5.54 11.76 13.11
C ARG A 221 -6.23 10.57 12.46
N ALA A 222 -6.89 9.74 13.27
CA ALA A 222 -7.65 8.61 12.81
C ALA A 222 -9.14 8.95 12.64
N GLY A 223 -9.71 8.60 11.49
CA GLY A 223 -11.14 8.70 11.22
C GLY A 223 -11.73 7.32 10.92
N ILE A 224 -12.87 6.99 11.52
CA ILE A 224 -13.71 5.84 11.16
C ILE A 224 -15.06 6.39 10.70
N GLY A 225 -15.42 6.12 9.44
CA GLY A 225 -16.64 6.67 8.83
C GLY A 225 -16.57 8.17 8.50
N THR A 226 -15.38 8.79 8.58
CA THR A 226 -15.16 10.20 8.24
C THR A 226 -13.81 10.42 7.58
N ALA A 227 -13.79 11.25 6.53
CA ALA A 227 -12.55 11.66 5.86
C ALA A 227 -11.90 12.90 6.51
N LEU A 228 -12.60 13.60 7.41
CA LEU A 228 -12.16 14.87 8.02
C LEU A 228 -12.17 14.78 9.55
N PRO A 229 -11.37 13.89 10.17
CA PRO A 229 -11.31 13.82 11.62
C PRO A 229 -10.81 15.15 12.19
N GLN A 230 -11.54 15.78 13.12
CA GLN A 230 -11.13 17.05 13.75
C GLN A 230 -10.42 16.86 15.10
N SER A 231 -10.23 15.61 15.52
CA SER A 231 -9.56 15.21 16.76
C SER A 231 -8.73 13.94 16.50
N PRO A 232 -7.81 13.53 17.40
CA PRO A 232 -6.93 12.38 17.17
C PRO A 232 -7.65 11.08 16.79
N LEU A 233 -8.86 10.86 17.31
CA LEU A 233 -9.74 9.78 16.87
C LEU A 233 -11.16 10.32 16.74
N VAL A 234 -11.79 10.09 15.58
CA VAL A 234 -13.21 10.38 15.34
C VAL A 234 -13.89 9.13 14.80
N VAL A 235 -15.00 8.74 15.44
CA VAL A 235 -15.92 7.71 14.94
C VAL A 235 -17.20 8.41 14.52
N GLN A 236 -17.55 8.35 13.23
CA GLN A 236 -18.73 9.00 12.66
C GLN A 236 -19.66 7.95 12.05
N GLY A 237 -20.94 7.98 12.44
CA GLY A 237 -21.99 7.20 11.83
C GLY A 237 -22.67 7.96 10.69
N SER A 238 -23.11 7.27 9.64
CA SER A 238 -23.80 7.85 8.49
C SER A 238 -25.33 7.82 8.59
N SER A 239 -25.88 6.86 9.33
CA SER A 239 -27.33 6.69 9.55
C SER A 239 -27.70 6.38 11.01
N ASN A 240 -26.69 6.34 11.89
CA ASN A 240 -26.77 6.08 13.33
C ASN A 240 -25.71 6.95 14.03
N TRP A 241 -25.63 6.87 15.35
CA TRP A 241 -24.53 7.49 16.09
C TRP A 241 -23.20 6.82 15.72
N GLY A 242 -22.12 7.61 15.65
CA GLY A 242 -20.76 7.08 15.56
C GLY A 242 -20.33 6.56 16.93
N VAL A 243 -20.73 5.34 17.26
CA VAL A 243 -20.48 4.74 18.59
C VAL A 243 -19.16 3.99 18.60
N LEU A 244 -18.35 4.19 19.64
CA LEU A 244 -17.34 3.22 20.07
C LEU A 244 -18.03 2.21 21.00
N GLU A 245 -18.33 1.02 20.49
CA GLU A 245 -18.97 -0.03 21.28
C GLU A 245 -17.90 -0.89 21.98
N VAL A 246 -17.96 -0.95 23.31
CA VAL A 246 -17.10 -1.80 24.14
C VAL A 246 -18.01 -2.81 24.83
N VAL A 247 -17.74 -4.10 24.67
CA VAL A 247 -18.60 -5.18 25.18
C VAL A 247 -17.76 -6.19 25.95
N GLY A 248 -18.25 -6.63 27.10
CA GLY A 248 -17.65 -7.72 27.88
C GLY A 248 -17.96 -9.08 27.26
N SER A 249 -17.02 -10.01 27.31
CA SER A 249 -17.17 -11.33 26.68
C SER A 249 -17.86 -12.38 27.56
N ALA A 250 -18.04 -12.11 28.87
CA ALA A 250 -18.62 -13.04 29.84
C ALA A 250 -19.21 -12.32 31.07
N VAL A 251 -19.83 -13.08 31.97
CA VAL A 251 -20.22 -12.62 33.31
C VAL A 251 -18.98 -12.09 34.05
N ASN A 252 -19.10 -10.94 34.72
CA ASN A 252 -17.98 -10.22 35.35
C ASN A 252 -16.85 -9.79 34.37
N SER A 253 -17.14 -9.66 33.07
CA SER A 253 -16.26 -8.97 32.14
C SER A 253 -16.80 -7.56 31.92
N GLU A 254 -16.31 -6.57 32.65
CA GLU A 254 -16.76 -5.20 32.48
C GLU A 254 -16.25 -4.60 31.17
N ALA A 255 -17.14 -3.94 30.43
CA ALA A 255 -16.77 -3.07 29.33
C ALA A 255 -16.52 -1.66 29.86
N SER A 256 -15.33 -1.10 29.58
CA SER A 256 -14.96 0.20 30.11
C SER A 256 -13.93 0.96 29.29
N ILE A 257 -13.91 2.28 29.50
CA ILE A 257 -12.91 3.23 29.03
C ILE A 257 -12.19 3.77 30.26
N ALA A 258 -10.86 3.74 30.25
CA ALA A 258 -10.03 4.22 31.35
C ALA A 258 -9.32 5.53 30.98
N PHE A 259 -9.37 6.50 31.89
CA PHE A 259 -8.65 7.77 31.84
C PHE A 259 -7.59 7.76 32.93
N ARG A 260 -6.31 7.96 32.57
CA ARG A 260 -5.20 7.90 33.50
C ARG A 260 -4.21 9.04 33.26
N PRO A 261 -3.56 9.56 34.30
CA PRO A 261 -2.41 10.44 34.12
C PRO A 261 -1.21 9.65 33.56
N VAL A 262 -0.22 10.37 33.06
CA VAL A 262 1.03 9.78 32.56
C VAL A 262 1.69 8.89 33.62
N ASN A 263 2.37 7.82 33.17
CA ASN A 263 3.14 6.90 34.02
C ASN A 263 2.34 6.14 35.11
N ARG A 264 1.03 5.92 34.89
CA ARG A 264 0.18 5.09 35.76
C ARG A 264 -0.39 3.89 35.03
N ASN A 265 -0.61 2.81 35.76
CA ASN A 265 -1.30 1.59 35.29
C ASN A 265 -2.82 1.69 35.51
N LYS A 266 -3.59 0.84 34.82
CA LYS A 266 -5.06 0.76 34.97
C LYS A 266 -5.50 0.62 36.43
N GLY A 267 -4.77 -0.14 37.23
CA GLY A 267 -5.11 -0.44 38.63
C GLY A 267 -4.77 0.68 39.62
N ASP A 268 -4.05 1.72 39.20
CA ASP A 268 -3.56 2.75 40.11
C ASP A 268 -4.67 3.69 40.58
N SER A 269 -4.51 4.24 41.79
CA SER A 269 -5.53 5.06 42.46
C SER A 269 -5.89 6.40 41.78
N LEU A 270 -5.15 6.79 40.75
CA LEU A 270 -5.39 8.01 39.97
C LEU A 270 -6.07 7.75 38.62
N THR A 271 -6.35 6.49 38.29
CA THR A 271 -7.09 6.15 37.08
C THR A 271 -8.59 6.33 37.35
N TRP A 272 -9.33 6.76 36.35
CA TRP A 272 -10.79 6.78 36.36
C TRP A 272 -11.29 5.83 35.30
N ILE A 273 -12.25 4.99 35.67
CA ILE A 273 -12.83 4.02 34.75
C ILE A 273 -14.30 4.35 34.59
N LEU A 274 -14.74 4.49 33.34
CA LEU A 274 -16.12 4.66 32.95
C LEU A 274 -16.59 3.41 32.21
N GLY A 275 -17.69 2.79 32.64
CA GLY A 275 -18.15 1.56 32.00
C GLY A 275 -19.47 1.04 32.54
N VAL A 276 -19.83 -0.15 32.10
CA VAL A 276 -20.99 -0.89 32.60
C VAL A 276 -20.55 -1.95 33.60
N ASN A 277 -21.27 -2.04 34.71
CA ASN A 277 -21.01 -3.01 35.76
C ASN A 277 -21.76 -4.32 35.47
N ASN A 278 -21.07 -5.45 35.61
CA ASN A 278 -21.65 -6.78 35.40
C ASN A 278 -21.71 -7.62 36.70
N ASN A 279 -21.41 -7.03 37.86
CA ASN A 279 -21.55 -7.70 39.16
C ASN A 279 -23.03 -7.93 39.49
N ALA A 280 -23.30 -9.08 40.12
CA ALA A 280 -24.61 -9.44 40.63
C ALA A 280 -25.20 -8.32 41.52
N GLY A 281 -26.44 -7.92 41.24
CA GLY A 281 -27.18 -6.87 41.97
C GLY A 281 -27.21 -5.49 41.29
N ILE A 282 -26.24 -5.18 40.42
CA ILE A 282 -26.17 -3.90 39.68
C ILE A 282 -25.82 -4.09 38.19
N VAL A 283 -26.17 -5.25 37.63
CA VAL A 283 -25.88 -5.61 36.24
C VAL A 283 -26.45 -4.57 35.26
N GLY A 284 -25.62 -4.11 34.33
CA GLY A 284 -25.98 -3.10 33.33
C GLY A 284 -25.95 -1.67 33.87
N ALA A 285 -25.64 -1.45 35.15
CA ALA A 285 -25.49 -0.11 35.68
C ALA A 285 -24.29 0.59 35.05
N PHE A 286 -24.49 1.83 34.60
CA PHE A 286 -23.39 2.70 34.21
C PHE A 286 -22.65 3.16 35.47
N SER A 287 -21.33 3.09 35.47
CA SER A 287 -20.51 3.36 36.65
C SER A 287 -19.28 4.18 36.31
N LEU A 288 -18.98 5.14 37.20
CA LEU A 288 -17.70 5.81 37.27
C LEU A 288 -16.95 5.31 38.51
N TYR A 289 -15.75 4.79 38.28
CA TYR A 289 -15.00 4.05 39.27
C TYR A 289 -13.62 4.67 39.52
N ARG A 290 -13.18 4.63 40.77
CA ARG A 290 -11.81 4.96 41.19
C ARG A 290 -11.14 3.68 41.70
N PRO A 291 -10.11 3.14 41.02
CA PRO A 291 -9.30 2.07 41.56
C PRO A 291 -8.68 2.51 42.88
N ASN A 292 -8.43 1.56 43.77
CA ASN A 292 -7.74 1.79 45.04
C ASN A 292 -6.38 1.06 45.09
N GLY A 293 -5.74 0.85 43.93
CA GLY A 293 -4.44 0.17 43.84
C GLY A 293 -4.49 -1.36 43.94
N LEU A 294 -5.64 -1.98 44.25
CA LEU A 294 -5.73 -3.44 44.51
C LEU A 294 -6.91 -4.16 43.82
N GLY A 295 -7.65 -3.48 42.93
CA GLY A 295 -8.82 -4.07 42.27
C GLY A 295 -10.13 -3.83 43.05
N ASN A 296 -11.19 -3.54 42.30
CA ASN A 296 -12.52 -3.11 42.73
C ASN A 296 -12.58 -2.12 43.93
N GLY A 297 -11.98 -0.93 43.78
CA GLY A 297 -12.31 0.29 44.51
C GLY A 297 -13.80 0.65 44.50
N SER A 298 -14.20 1.58 45.37
CA SER A 298 -15.61 1.94 45.51
C SER A 298 -16.12 2.69 44.28
N GLN A 299 -17.35 2.40 43.83
CA GLN A 299 -18.02 3.19 42.79
C GLN A 299 -18.14 4.64 43.27
N ALA A 300 -17.59 5.56 42.48
CA ALA A 300 -17.76 6.98 42.76
C ALA A 300 -19.18 7.42 42.42
N ILE A 301 -19.66 7.02 41.24
CA ILE A 301 -21.02 7.27 40.76
C ILE A 301 -21.56 5.99 40.13
N THR A 302 -22.81 5.66 40.42
CA THR A 302 -23.56 4.56 39.79
C THR A 302 -24.87 5.10 39.25
N VAL A 303 -25.23 4.73 38.03
CA VAL A 303 -26.55 4.97 37.44
C VAL A 303 -27.15 3.61 37.11
N LEU A 304 -28.19 3.24 37.85
CA LEU A 304 -28.91 1.98 37.62
C LEU A 304 -29.73 2.05 36.33
N THR A 305 -30.14 0.88 35.82
CA THR A 305 -30.98 0.78 34.62
C THR A 305 -32.37 1.39 34.80
N ASN A 306 -32.83 1.59 36.05
CA ASN A 306 -34.05 2.32 36.39
C ASN A 306 -33.85 3.85 36.51
N GLY A 307 -32.63 4.35 36.29
CA GLY A 307 -32.29 5.78 36.31
C GLY A 307 -31.88 6.35 37.67
N HIS A 308 -31.92 5.57 38.76
CA HIS A 308 -31.45 6.06 40.06
C HIS A 308 -29.94 6.29 40.07
N VAL A 309 -29.51 7.40 40.68
CA VAL A 309 -28.10 7.82 40.76
C VAL A 309 -27.60 7.68 42.19
N GLY A 310 -26.56 6.88 42.38
CA GLY A 310 -25.83 6.76 43.64
C GLY A 310 -24.48 7.47 43.57
N ILE A 311 -24.15 8.30 44.56
CA ILE A 311 -22.82 8.88 44.76
C ILE A 311 -22.24 8.27 46.05
N GLY A 312 -21.14 7.52 45.92
CA GLY A 312 -20.55 6.77 47.03
C GLY A 312 -21.35 5.53 47.47
N THR A 313 -22.44 5.21 46.78
CA THR A 313 -23.24 3.98 46.98
C THR A 313 -23.56 3.33 45.62
N PRO A 314 -23.41 2.00 45.49
CA PRO A 314 -23.83 1.28 44.28
C PRO A 314 -25.32 0.95 44.25
N VAL A 315 -26.04 1.09 45.38
CA VAL A 315 -27.46 0.70 45.50
C VAL A 315 -28.27 1.90 46.01
N PRO A 316 -28.48 2.94 45.18
CA PRO A 316 -29.26 4.11 45.57
C PRO A 316 -30.71 3.74 45.92
N LEU A 317 -31.18 4.16 47.10
CA LEU A 317 -32.54 3.87 47.58
C LEU A 317 -33.59 4.88 47.07
N GLY A 318 -33.15 6.02 46.54
CA GLY A 318 -33.99 7.03 45.90
C GLY A 318 -33.45 7.45 44.53
N ALA A 319 -34.14 8.38 43.86
CA ALA A 319 -33.72 8.88 42.55
C ALA A 319 -32.29 9.45 42.56
N LEU A 320 -31.90 10.11 43.65
CA LEU A 320 -30.52 10.49 43.96
C LEU A 320 -30.22 10.07 45.41
N ASP A 321 -29.15 9.31 45.62
CA ASP A 321 -28.66 8.89 46.92
C ASP A 321 -27.18 9.26 47.06
N VAL A 322 -26.85 10.04 48.09
CA VAL A 322 -25.48 10.49 48.37
C VAL A 322 -25.05 9.91 49.70
N SER A 323 -24.16 8.91 49.65
CA SER A 323 -23.59 8.28 50.83
C SER A 323 -22.14 8.73 51.01
N SER A 324 -21.86 9.43 52.11
CA SER A 324 -20.51 9.87 52.45
C SER A 324 -20.34 10.03 53.95
N THR A 325 -19.14 9.70 54.44
CA THR A 325 -18.70 9.95 55.83
C THR A 325 -17.67 11.08 55.92
N THR A 326 -17.22 11.61 54.78
CA THR A 326 -16.14 12.61 54.70
C THR A 326 -16.57 13.91 54.05
N GLY A 327 -17.74 13.96 53.41
CA GLY A 327 -18.29 15.15 52.78
C GLY A 327 -19.80 15.26 52.96
N ALA A 328 -20.31 16.49 53.03
CA ALA A 328 -21.74 16.79 53.06
C ALA A 328 -22.24 17.25 51.68
N LEU A 329 -23.56 17.15 51.46
CA LEU A 329 -24.20 17.81 50.32
C LEU A 329 -24.13 19.33 50.51
N ILE A 330 -23.62 20.03 49.49
CA ILE A 330 -23.69 21.49 49.41
C ILE A 330 -24.83 21.86 48.46
N VAL A 331 -25.85 22.53 48.98
CA VAL A 331 -26.96 23.10 48.19
C VAL A 331 -26.58 24.48 47.64
N PRO A 332 -27.30 25.02 46.63
CA PRO A 332 -27.06 26.36 46.13
C PRO A 332 -27.08 27.42 47.25
N ARG A 333 -26.12 28.36 47.20
CA ARG A 333 -25.97 29.44 48.19
C ARG A 333 -26.15 30.78 47.50
N MET A 334 -27.06 31.60 48.00
CA MET A 334 -27.40 32.87 47.35
C MET A 334 -28.05 33.85 48.33
N THR A 335 -28.08 35.14 47.98
CA THR A 335 -28.77 36.16 48.78
C THR A 335 -30.30 36.02 48.66
N THR A 336 -31.04 36.67 49.56
CA THR A 336 -32.51 36.75 49.46
C THR A 336 -32.96 37.29 48.11
N ALA A 337 -32.31 38.36 47.61
CA ALA A 337 -32.66 38.95 46.33
C ALA A 337 -32.42 37.99 45.15
N GLN A 338 -31.35 37.20 45.19
CA GLN A 338 -31.06 36.19 44.15
C GLN A 338 -32.04 35.02 44.21
N ARG A 339 -32.40 34.56 45.40
CA ARG A 339 -33.41 33.51 45.62
C ARG A 339 -34.78 33.94 45.08
N ASP A 340 -35.17 35.18 45.33
CA ASP A 340 -36.48 35.71 44.90
C ASP A 340 -36.54 35.97 43.40
N ALA A 341 -35.39 36.02 42.72
CA ALA A 341 -35.30 36.09 41.27
C ALA A 341 -35.37 34.70 40.58
N LEU A 342 -35.38 33.60 41.33
CA LEU A 342 -35.48 32.25 40.76
C LEU A 342 -36.88 31.98 40.18
N SER A 343 -36.92 31.22 39.09
CA SER A 343 -38.15 30.51 38.70
C SER A 343 -38.38 29.36 39.68
N THR A 344 -39.35 29.54 40.60
CA THR A 344 -39.50 28.64 41.76
C THR A 344 -40.40 27.43 41.47
N MET A 345 -40.05 26.28 42.05
CA MET A 345 -40.88 25.08 42.15
C MET A 345 -40.83 24.56 43.59
N ASP A 346 -41.95 24.02 44.08
CA ASP A 346 -41.97 23.42 45.41
C ASP A 346 -41.01 22.23 45.49
N GLY A 347 -40.33 22.07 46.64
CA GLY A 347 -39.28 21.08 46.85
C GLY A 347 -37.85 21.61 46.64
N MET A 348 -37.67 22.86 46.19
CA MET A 348 -36.34 23.48 46.12
C MET A 348 -35.73 23.67 47.51
N ILE A 349 -34.42 23.43 47.61
CA ILE A 349 -33.62 23.63 48.83
C ILE A 349 -32.44 24.54 48.49
N ILE A 350 -32.27 25.63 49.23
CA ILE A 350 -31.14 26.54 49.10
C ILE A 350 -30.64 26.95 50.48
N TYR A 351 -29.44 27.51 50.55
CA TYR A 351 -28.93 28.20 51.74
C TYR A 351 -28.86 29.70 51.45
N ASN A 352 -29.63 30.49 52.18
CA ASN A 352 -29.70 31.93 52.03
C ASN A 352 -28.55 32.60 52.79
N THR A 353 -27.64 33.24 52.07
CA THR A 353 -26.44 33.87 52.64
C THR A 353 -26.71 35.24 53.26
N THR A 354 -27.87 35.84 52.99
CA THR A 354 -28.30 37.07 53.67
C THR A 354 -28.82 36.76 55.08
N THR A 355 -29.57 35.66 55.22
CA THR A 355 -30.18 35.27 56.51
C THR A 355 -29.42 34.16 57.23
N ASN A 356 -28.39 33.59 56.61
CA ASN A 356 -27.60 32.45 57.10
C ASN A 356 -28.44 31.21 57.46
N GLN A 357 -29.50 30.94 56.70
CA GLN A 357 -30.45 29.85 56.96
C GLN A 357 -30.73 29.04 55.71
N PHE A 358 -31.12 27.77 55.88
CA PHE A 358 -31.71 27.02 54.79
C PHE A 358 -33.09 27.57 54.46
N ASN A 359 -33.41 27.68 53.18
CA ASN A 359 -34.75 27.99 52.72
C ASN A 359 -35.26 26.86 51.83
N PHE A 360 -36.52 26.51 52.06
CA PHE A 360 -37.25 25.48 51.36
C PHE A 360 -38.42 26.14 50.64
N ARG A 361 -38.64 25.78 49.37
CA ARG A 361 -39.85 26.20 48.66
C ARG A 361 -40.96 25.21 48.96
N GLU A 362 -41.98 25.65 49.68
CA GLU A 362 -43.11 24.81 50.12
C GLU A 362 -44.41 25.59 49.92
N ASN A 363 -45.42 24.95 49.30
CA ASN A 363 -46.74 25.52 49.04
C ASN A 363 -46.69 26.90 48.36
N GLY A 364 -45.82 27.07 47.38
CA GLY A 364 -45.68 28.33 46.64
C GLY A 364 -45.01 29.46 47.43
N ALA A 365 -44.33 29.19 48.55
CA ALA A 365 -43.62 30.20 49.34
C ALA A 365 -42.25 29.71 49.81
N TRP A 366 -41.33 30.66 50.07
CA TRP A 366 -40.05 30.35 50.70
C TRP A 366 -40.21 30.32 52.22
N VAL A 367 -39.84 29.20 52.82
CA VAL A 367 -39.86 28.97 54.27
C VAL A 367 -38.43 28.79 54.76
N ALA A 368 -38.05 29.50 55.83
CA ALA A 368 -36.78 29.28 56.51
C ALA A 368 -36.94 28.20 57.57
N LYS A 369 -35.98 27.26 57.67
CA LYS A 369 -35.94 26.23 58.71
C LYS A 369 -34.54 26.12 59.29
#